data_AF-A0A1F3BFT4-F1
#
_entry.id   AF-A0A1F3BFT4-F1
#
_cell.length_a   1.000
_cell.length_b   1.000
_cell.length_c   1.000
_cell.angle_alpha   90.00
_cell.angle_beta   90.00
_cell.angle_gamma   90.00
#
_symmetry.space_group_name_H-M   'P 1'
#
loop_
_entity.id
_entity.type
_entity.pdbx_description
1 polymer ?
#
loop_
_entity_poly.entity_id
_entity_poly.type
_entity_poly.pdbx_seq_one_letter_code
_entity_poly.pdbx_strand_id
1 'polypeptide(L)'
;MILTVETNDISSAKMLATMLKRLDFVKAVSLEKNKKKDAKPLTAKDWTLPGRPATDDEIENMLAECEDSYNLTAKEAREKTMKDIAEWKKSK
;
A
#
# COMPACT_ATOMS: atom_id res chain seq x y z
N MET A 1 -0.32 28.54 -14.60
CA MET A 1 -1.51 27.68 -14.65
C MET A 1 -1.04 26.30 -15.11
N ILE A 2 -1.38 25.22 -14.40
CA ILE A 2 -0.90 23.86 -14.69
C ILE A 2 -2.13 23.03 -15.05
N LEU A 3 -2.09 22.36 -16.21
CA LEU A 3 -3.12 21.44 -16.68
C LEU A 3 -2.54 20.02 -16.69
N THR A 4 -3.18 19.09 -16.01
CA THR A 4 -2.80 17.67 -15.98
C THR A 4 -3.89 16.85 -16.68
N VAL A 5 -3.49 16.01 -17.63
CA VAL A 5 -4.40 15.13 -18.39
C VAL A 5 -3.98 13.69 -18.17
N GLU A 6 -4.90 12.87 -17.69
CA GLU A 6 -4.67 11.43 -17.49
C GLU A 6 -5.21 10.64 -18.68
N THR A 7 -4.44 9.65 -19.14
CA THR A 7 -4.81 8.77 -20.25
C THR A 7 -4.72 7.31 -19.81
N ASN A 8 -5.59 6.46 -20.37
CA ASN A 8 -5.65 5.05 -20.01
C ASN A 8 -4.42 4.23 -20.45
N ASP A 9 -3.73 4.66 -21.51
CA ASP A 9 -2.62 3.93 -22.13
C ASP A 9 -1.41 4.86 -22.40
N ILE A 10 -0.20 4.30 -22.31
CA ILE A 10 1.07 4.95 -22.66
C ILE A 10 1.10 5.35 -24.14
N SER A 11 0.52 4.55 -25.03
CA SER A 11 0.42 4.85 -26.46
C SER A 11 -0.40 6.12 -26.70
N SER A 12 -1.57 6.23 -26.04
CA SER A 12 -2.41 7.42 -26.08
C SER A 12 -1.69 8.64 -25.49
N ALA A 13 -0.96 8.47 -24.39
CA ALA A 13 -0.16 9.55 -23.79
C ALA A 13 0.89 10.10 -24.77
N LYS A 14 1.60 9.22 -25.49
CA LYS A 14 2.60 9.62 -26.49
C LYS A 14 1.98 10.33 -27.68
N MET A 15 0.84 9.85 -28.17
CA MET A 15 0.12 10.47 -29.28
C MET A 15 -0.36 11.87 -28.90
N LEU A 16 -0.96 12.01 -27.72
CA LEU A 16 -1.44 13.30 -27.20
C LEU A 16 -0.29 14.26 -26.93
N ALA A 17 0.83 13.79 -26.38
CA ALA A 17 2.03 14.62 -26.21
C ALA A 17 2.59 15.13 -27.54
N THR A 18 2.53 14.31 -28.60
CA THR A 18 2.97 14.72 -29.94
C THR A 18 2.05 15.78 -30.53
N MET A 19 0.74 15.65 -30.32
CA MET A 19 -0.25 16.64 -30.73
C MET A 19 -0.03 17.97 -29.99
N LEU A 20 0.12 17.95 -28.67
CA LEU A 20 0.32 19.15 -27.85
C LEU A 20 1.61 19.89 -28.20
N LYS A 21 2.69 19.18 -28.54
CA LYS A 21 3.96 19.80 -28.98
C LYS A 21 3.85 20.59 -30.30
N ARG A 22 2.79 20.38 -31.08
CA ARG A 22 2.56 21.12 -32.35
C ARG A 22 1.79 22.43 -32.16
N LEU A 23 1.31 22.71 -30.96
CA LEU A 23 0.52 23.90 -30.67
C LEU A 23 1.46 25.01 -30.17
N ASP A 24 1.41 26.17 -30.83
CA ASP A 24 2.36 27.28 -30.59
C ASP A 24 2.28 27.87 -29.18
N PHE A 25 1.12 27.72 -28.51
CA PHE A 25 0.90 28.19 -27.14
C PHE A 25 1.39 27.21 -26.07
N VAL A 26 1.87 26.02 -26.45
CA VAL A 26 2.35 25.01 -25.50
C VAL A 26 3.85 25.19 -25.29
N LYS A 27 4.23 25.69 -24.11
CA LYS A 27 5.63 25.92 -23.75
C LYS A 27 6.44 24.63 -23.54
N ALA A 28 5.84 23.62 -22.93
CA ALA A 28 6.48 22.34 -22.63
C ALA A 28 5.44 21.24 -22.38
N VAL A 29 5.81 20.00 -22.69
CA VAL A 29 5.00 18.80 -22.42
C VAL A 29 5.85 17.78 -21.67
N SER A 30 5.45 17.43 -20.45
CA SER A 30 6.07 16.39 -19.63
C SER A 30 5.20 15.13 -19.62
N LEU A 31 5.83 13.97 -19.77
CA LEU A 31 5.19 12.66 -19.61
C LEU A 31 5.66 12.08 -18.28
N GLU A 32 4.79 12.13 -17.27
CA GLU A 32 5.06 11.49 -15.99
C GLU A 32 4.58 10.03 -16.04
N LYS A 33 5.47 9.10 -15.67
CA LYS A 33 5.05 7.72 -15.41
C LYS A 33 4.25 7.70 -14.12
N ASN A 34 3.12 7.02 -14.14
CA ASN A 34 2.24 6.90 -13.00
C ASN A 34 2.97 6.14 -11.87
N LYS A 35 3.51 6.89 -10.89
CA LYS A 35 4.36 6.35 -9.80
C LYS A 35 3.68 5.26 -8.97
N LYS A 36 2.36 5.12 -9.05
CA LYS A 36 1.59 4.08 -8.36
C LYS A 36 1.84 2.66 -8.90
N LYS A 37 2.23 2.49 -10.17
CA LYS A 37 2.49 1.15 -10.77
C LYS A 37 3.97 0.74 -10.75
N ASP A 38 4.87 1.68 -10.47
CA ASP A 38 6.33 1.45 -10.36
C ASP A 38 6.78 1.48 -8.89
N ALA A 39 5.97 0.95 -7.96
CA ALA A 39 6.42 0.75 -6.59
C ALA A 39 7.60 -0.25 -6.62
N LYS A 40 8.80 0.22 -6.28
CA LYS A 40 9.98 -0.64 -6.19
C LYS A 40 9.65 -1.83 -5.28
N PRO A 41 10.09 -3.05 -5.65
CA PRO A 41 10.02 -4.19 -4.75
C PRO A 41 10.67 -3.82 -3.41
N LEU A 42 9.99 -4.13 -2.31
CA LEU A 42 10.53 -3.91 -0.97
C LEU A 42 11.84 -4.71 -0.84
N THR A 43 12.89 -4.02 -0.43
CA THR A 43 14.21 -4.59 -0.13
C THR A 43 14.30 -4.98 1.34
N ALA A 44 15.33 -5.74 1.72
CA ALA A 44 15.55 -6.14 3.11
C ALA A 44 15.62 -4.95 4.09
N LYS A 45 16.02 -3.75 3.62
CA LYS A 45 16.07 -2.52 4.43
C LYS A 45 14.69 -1.94 4.69
N ASP A 46 13.73 -2.20 3.81
CA ASP A 46 12.36 -1.69 3.92
C ASP A 46 11.54 -2.43 4.99
N TRP A 47 12.03 -3.57 5.49
CA TRP A 47 11.45 -4.27 6.64
C TRP A 47 11.65 -3.53 7.96
N THR A 48 12.75 -2.77 8.07
CA THR A 48 13.05 -1.95 9.25
C THR A 48 12.53 -0.52 9.12
N LEU A 49 12.31 -0.06 7.88
CA LEU A 49 11.83 1.28 7.59
C LEU A 49 10.96 1.21 6.32
N PRO A 50 9.64 1.06 6.44
CA PRO A 50 8.79 0.93 5.27
C PRO A 50 9.00 2.13 4.34
N GLY A 51 9.16 1.86 3.04
CA GLY A 51 9.58 2.85 2.03
C GLY A 51 8.63 4.04 1.86
N ARG A 52 7.48 4.03 2.55
CA ARG A 52 6.63 5.20 2.81
C ARG A 52 5.91 5.04 4.15
N PRO A 53 5.52 6.13 4.81
CA PRO A 53 4.56 6.06 5.92
C PRO A 53 3.22 5.46 5.45
N ALA A 54 2.52 4.81 6.37
CA ALA A 54 1.15 4.35 6.17
C ALA A 54 0.23 5.56 5.90
N THR A 55 -0.77 5.39 5.04
CA THR A 55 -1.81 6.42 4.85
C THR A 55 -2.83 6.35 5.97
N ASP A 56 -3.55 7.44 6.21
CA ASP A 56 -4.59 7.52 7.24
C ASP A 56 -5.65 6.40 7.05
N ASP A 57 -6.11 6.18 5.81
CA ASP A 57 -7.04 5.08 5.48
C ASP A 57 -6.49 3.67 5.82
N GLU A 58 -5.17 3.47 5.73
CA GLU A 58 -4.53 2.18 6.05
C GLU A 58 -4.49 1.98 7.57
N ILE A 59 -4.27 3.07 8.31
CA ILE A 59 -4.27 3.07 9.77
C ILE A 59 -5.69 2.82 10.30
N GLU A 60 -6.70 3.48 9.72
CA GLU A 60 -8.09 3.27 10.11
C GLU A 60 -8.56 1.84 9.87
N ASN A 61 -8.22 1.25 8.71
CA ASN A 61 -8.54 -0.16 8.44
C ASN A 61 -7.86 -1.12 9.43
N MET A 62 -6.59 -0.87 9.77
CA MET A 62 -5.86 -1.68 10.76
C MET A 62 -6.52 -1.60 12.15
N LEU A 63 -6.99 -0.42 12.56
CA LEU A 63 -7.69 -0.24 13.82
C LEU A 63 -9.04 -0.98 13.82
N ALA A 64 -9.80 -0.87 12.74
CA ALA A 64 -11.07 -1.60 12.58
C ALA A 64 -10.87 -3.12 12.65
N GLU A 65 -9.83 -3.66 11.99
CA GLU A 65 -9.48 -5.08 12.07
C GLU A 65 -9.08 -5.49 13.50
N CYS A 66 -8.36 -4.64 14.23
CA CYS A 66 -8.00 -4.91 15.62
C CYS A 66 -9.23 -4.94 16.53
N GLU A 67 -10.18 -4.04 16.32
CA GLU A 67 -11.43 -3.99 17.09
C GLU A 67 -12.33 -5.19 16.80
N ASP A 68 -12.39 -5.64 15.54
CA ASP A 68 -13.15 -6.81 15.11
C ASP A 68 -12.41 -8.14 15.40
N SER A 69 -11.16 -8.07 15.84
CA SER A 69 -10.36 -9.25 16.13
C SER A 69 -10.84 -10.02 17.36
N TYR A 70 -10.48 -11.31 17.40
CA TYR A 70 -10.87 -12.20 18.48
C TYR A 70 -10.24 -11.77 19.82
N ASN A 71 -11.08 -11.22 20.69
CA ASN A 71 -10.69 -10.76 22.02
C ASN A 71 -10.96 -11.85 23.07
N LEU A 72 -9.92 -12.19 23.84
CA LEU A 72 -10.03 -13.03 25.04
C LEU A 72 -9.69 -12.20 26.26
N THR A 73 -10.39 -12.46 27.37
CA THR A 73 -9.94 -11.92 28.66
C THR A 73 -8.61 -12.56 29.07
N ALA A 74 -7.83 -11.87 29.89
CA ALA A 74 -6.55 -12.38 30.37
C ALA A 74 -6.67 -13.74 31.08
N LYS A 75 -7.81 -14.01 31.72
CA LYS A 75 -8.08 -15.28 32.39
C LYS A 75 -8.35 -16.41 31.38
N GLU A 76 -9.20 -16.17 30.39
CA GLU A 76 -9.52 -17.15 29.33
C GLU A 76 -8.31 -17.47 28.46
N ALA A 77 -7.51 -16.45 28.12
CA ALA A 77 -6.25 -16.64 27.40
C ALA A 77 -5.29 -17.55 28.19
N ARG A 78 -5.13 -17.28 29.50
CA ARG A 78 -4.26 -18.09 30.38
C ARG A 78 -4.73 -19.53 30.50
N GLU A 79 -6.03 -19.75 30.66
CA GLU A 79 -6.62 -21.10 30.74
C GLU A 79 -6.42 -21.88 29.44
N LYS A 80 -6.66 -21.23 28.29
CA LYS A 80 -6.44 -21.83 26.96
C LYS A 80 -4.96 -22.20 26.75
N THR A 81 -4.04 -21.27 27.03
CA THR A 81 -2.61 -21.52 26.91
C THR A 81 -2.14 -22.65 27.84
N MET A 82 -2.62 -22.71 29.08
CA MET A 82 -2.25 -23.78 30.01
C MET A 82 -2.78 -25.14 29.57
N LYS A 83 -3.97 -25.18 28.95
CA LYS A 83 -4.53 -26.40 28.36
C LYS A 83 -3.69 -26.88 27.17
N ASP A 84 -3.34 -25.98 26.26
CA ASP A 84 -2.49 -26.30 25.09
C ASP A 84 -1.11 -26.82 25.52
N ILE A 85 -0.51 -26.22 26.55
CA ILE A 85 0.76 -26.68 27.14
C ILE A 85 0.60 -28.07 27.77
N ALA A 86 -0.51 -28.34 28.47
CA ALA A 86 -0.76 -29.64 29.07
C ALA A 86 -0.98 -30.74 28.03
N GLU A 87 -1.67 -30.44 26.92
CA GLU A 87 -1.85 -31.34 25.78
C GLU A 87 -0.53 -31.61 25.08
N TRP A 88 0.30 -30.58 24.84
CA TRP A 88 1.63 -30.74 24.27
C TRP A 88 2.54 -31.63 25.14
N LYS A 89 2.49 -31.46 26.46
CA LYS A 89 3.25 -32.32 27.40
C LYS A 89 2.79 -33.77 27.41
N LYS A 90 1.54 -34.07 27.08
CA LYS A 90 1.03 -35.45 26.93
C LYS A 90 1.41 -36.08 25.59
N SER A 91 1.65 -35.25 24.58
CA SER A 91 2.09 -35.67 23.24
C SER A 91 3.60 -35.92 23.15
N LYS A 92 4.35 -35.73 24.24
CA LYS A 92 5.79 -35.87 24.31
C LYS A 92 6.14 -37.04 25.23
#